data_AF-A0AB36YIF7-F1
#
_entry.id   AF-A0AB36YIF7-F1
#
_cell.length_a   1.000
_cell.length_b   1.000
_cell.length_c   1.000
_cell.angle_alpha   90.00
_cell.angle_beta   90.00
_cell.angle_gamma   90.00
#
_symmetry.space_group_name_H-M   'P 1'
#
loop_
_entity.id
_entity.type
_entity.pdbx_description
1 polymer ?
#
loop_
_entity_poly.entity_id
_entity_poly.type
_entity_poly.pdbx_seq_one_letter_code
_entity_poly.pdbx_strand_id
1 'polypeptide(L)'
;MLLAACGSPPPDAASDRSGAATIGHAPGYATEPHTVLQELVTSMVLPSAVVVVRSSTYGDTTFESGTRELSHDVPRTTADHYRIGSLTKT
;
A
#
# COMPACT_ATOMS: atom_id res chain seq x y z
N MET A 1 38.92 -0.16 43.75
CA MET A 1 37.50 -0.54 43.83
C MET A 1 36.97 -0.60 42.41
N LEU A 2 36.82 -1.81 41.87
CA LEU A 2 36.44 -2.10 40.49
C LEU A 2 34.91 -2.29 40.48
N LEU A 3 34.16 -1.50 39.70
CA LEU A 3 32.74 -1.77 39.45
C LEU A 3 32.50 -2.00 37.96
N ALA A 4 31.75 -3.08 37.73
CA ALA A 4 31.50 -3.77 36.49
C ALA A 4 30.66 -2.98 35.48
N ALA A 5 30.88 -3.33 34.21
CA ALA A 5 30.03 -3.00 33.08
C ALA A 5 28.79 -3.90 33.04
N CYS A 6 27.63 -3.31 32.73
CA CYS A 6 26.45 -3.91 32.11
C CYS A 6 25.93 -2.82 31.15
N GLY A 7 26.03 -2.96 29.84
CA GLY A 7 25.40 -4.01 29.06
C GLY A 7 24.06 -3.46 28.57
N SER A 8 24.08 -2.62 27.54
CA SER A 8 22.87 -2.09 26.90
C SER A 8 22.09 -3.23 26.24
N PRO A 9 20.76 -3.32 26.41
CA PRO A 9 19.96 -4.30 25.69
C PRO A 9 20.01 -4.00 24.17
N PRO A 10 20.04 -5.03 23.31
CA PRO A 10 20.00 -4.85 21.87
C PRO A 10 18.67 -4.20 21.44
N PRO A 11 18.65 -3.49 20.29
CA PRO A 11 17.42 -2.87 19.80
C PRO A 11 16.36 -3.95 19.62
N ASP A 12 15.23 -3.76 20.31
CA ASP A 12 14.03 -4.55 20.10
C ASP A 12 13.75 -4.61 18.60
N ALA A 13 13.62 -5.86 18.14
CA ALA A 13 13.34 -6.23 16.78
C ALA A 13 12.25 -5.32 16.21
N ALA A 14 12.66 -4.37 15.35
CA ALA A 14 11.76 -3.73 14.43
C ALA A 14 11.06 -4.87 13.69
N SER A 15 9.76 -4.97 13.94
CA SER A 15 8.89 -6.00 13.40
C SER A 15 9.07 -6.01 11.89
N ASP A 16 9.85 -6.97 11.42
CA ASP A 16 10.03 -7.28 10.01
C ASP A 16 8.74 -7.97 9.55
N ARG A 17 7.66 -7.19 9.51
CA ARG A 17 6.54 -7.43 8.62
C ARG A 17 6.81 -6.61 7.38
N SER A 18 7.94 -6.90 6.74
CA SER A 18 7.99 -6.97 5.29
C SER A 18 6.92 -7.98 4.87
N GLY A 19 5.68 -7.51 4.80
CA GLY A 19 4.61 -8.23 4.13
C GLY A 19 5.09 -8.40 2.71
N ALA A 20 5.65 -9.58 2.43
CA ALA A 20 6.02 -9.97 1.10
C ALA A 20 4.81 -9.66 0.22
N ALA A 21 4.97 -8.71 -0.70
CA ALA A 21 4.06 -8.59 -1.81
C ALA A 21 4.15 -9.95 -2.51
N THR A 22 3.20 -10.83 -2.21
CA THR A 22 2.98 -12.03 -2.99
C THR A 22 2.82 -11.51 -4.40
N ILE A 23 3.82 -11.73 -5.24
CA ILE A 23 3.65 -11.73 -6.70
C ILE A 23 2.83 -12.99 -7.00
N GLY A 24 1.61 -13.05 -6.44
CA GLY A 24 0.58 -13.95 -6.86
C GLY A 24 0.20 -13.48 -8.25
N HIS A 25 0.16 -14.42 -9.19
CA HIS A 25 -0.34 -14.16 -10.53
C HIS A 25 -1.62 -13.33 -10.42
N ALA A 26 -1.60 -12.13 -10.98
CA ALA A 26 -2.77 -11.25 -10.94
C ALA A 26 -3.96 -12.02 -11.53
N PRO A 27 -5.15 -11.96 -10.93
CA PRO A 27 -6.33 -12.60 -11.48
C PRO A 27 -6.53 -12.25 -12.96
N GLY A 28 -7.05 -13.17 -13.77
CA GLY A 28 -7.27 -12.91 -15.20
C GLY A 28 -8.15 -11.69 -15.49
N TYR A 29 -9.00 -11.29 -14.55
CA TYR A 29 -9.81 -10.08 -14.65
C TYR A 29 -9.02 -8.79 -14.40
N ALA A 30 -7.82 -8.85 -13.83
CA ALA A 30 -7.15 -7.69 -13.26
C ALA A 30 -6.63 -6.67 -14.29
N THR A 31 -6.43 -7.10 -15.54
CA THR A 31 -5.91 -6.24 -16.62
C THR A 31 -6.87 -5.11 -17.00
N GLU A 32 -8.17 -5.38 -17.07
CA GLU A 32 -9.17 -4.40 -17.47
C GLU A 32 -9.34 -3.29 -16.40
N PRO A 33 -9.58 -3.59 -15.11
CA PRO A 33 -9.64 -2.59 -14.05
C PRO A 33 -8.37 -1.77 -13.92
N HIS A 34 -7.20 -2.38 -14.12
CA HIS A 34 -5.93 -1.66 -14.10
C HIS A 34 -5.86 -0.60 -15.20
N THR A 35 -6.28 -0.95 -16.42
CA THR A 35 -6.31 -0.02 -17.57
C THR A 35 -7.27 1.13 -17.31
N VAL A 36 -8.49 0.83 -16.85
CA VAL A 36 -9.49 1.84 -16.51
C VAL A 36 -8.99 2.75 -15.39
N LEU A 37 -8.34 2.20 -14.35
CA LEU A 37 -7.78 2.99 -13.25
C LEU A 37 -6.71 3.97 -13.74
N GLN A 38 -5.81 3.54 -14.64
CA GLN A 38 -4.80 4.42 -15.22
C GLN A 38 -5.44 5.55 -16.02
N GLU A 39 -6.45 5.25 -16.85
CA GLU A 39 -7.18 6.26 -17.61
C GLU A 39 -7.89 7.27 -16.70
N LEU A 40 -8.53 6.83 -15.62
CA LEU A 40 -9.21 7.71 -14.68
C LEU A 40 -8.23 8.62 -13.94
N VAL A 41 -7.10 8.09 -13.49
CA VAL A 41 -6.07 8.88 -12.80
C VAL A 41 -5.51 9.97 -13.73
N THR A 42 -5.25 9.63 -15.00
CA THR A 42 -4.77 10.60 -15.99
C THR A 42 -5.83 11.62 -16.38
N SER A 43 -7.05 11.18 -16.72
CA SER A 43 -8.11 12.05 -17.24
C SER A 43 -8.64 13.05 -16.22
N MET A 44 -8.70 12.65 -14.94
CA MET A 44 -9.17 13.51 -13.86
C MET A 44 -8.04 14.25 -13.12
N VAL A 45 -6.79 14.07 -13.55
CA VAL A 45 -5.60 14.69 -12.94
C VAL A 45 -5.53 14.35 -11.44
N LEU A 46 -5.83 13.09 -11.10
CA LEU A 46 -5.75 12.63 -9.71
C LEU A 46 -4.28 12.42 -9.33
N PRO A 47 -3.81 12.92 -8.17
CA PRO A 47 -2.45 12.66 -7.72
C PRO A 47 -2.18 11.17 -7.50
N SER A 48 -3.16 10.45 -6.95
CA SER A 48 -3.10 9.00 -6.78
C SER A 48 -4.46 8.35 -6.52
N ALA A 49 -4.49 7.04 -6.75
CA ALA A 49 -5.57 6.15 -6.38
C ALA A 49 -5.02 4.78 -5.93
N VAL A 50 -5.79 4.11 -5.07
CA VAL A 50 -5.59 2.73 -4.63
C VAL A 50 -6.92 2.01 -4.73
N VAL A 51 -6.91 0.82 -5.33
CA VAL A 51 -8.10 -0.02 -5.44
C VAL A 51 -7.77 -1.40 -4.89
N VAL A 52 -8.53 -1.83 -3.89
CA VAL A 52 -8.41 -3.16 -3.30
C VAL A 52 -9.64 -3.95 -3.67
N VAL A 53 -9.46 -5.07 -4.37
CA VAL A 53 -10.53 -5.99 -4.74
C VAL A 53 -10.34 -7.28 -3.95
N ARG A 54 -11.39 -7.67 -3.23
CA ARG A 54 -11.44 -8.93 -2.48
C ARG A 54 -12.51 -9.82 -3.07
N SER A 55 -12.12 -11.00 -3.55
CA SER A 55 -13.04 -11.96 -4.19
C SER A 55 -12.66 -13.38 -3.86
N SER A 56 -13.56 -14.10 -3.20
CA SER A 56 -13.38 -15.53 -2.93
C SER A 56 -13.44 -16.39 -4.19
N THR A 57 -14.08 -15.91 -5.26
CA THR A 57 -14.28 -16.65 -6.51
C THR A 57 -13.18 -16.39 -7.53
N TYR A 58 -12.76 -15.13 -7.67
CA TYR A 58 -11.85 -14.71 -8.74
C TYR A 58 -10.45 -14.37 -8.25
N GLY A 59 -10.23 -14.37 -6.94
CA GLY A 59 -8.98 -14.00 -6.31
C GLY A 59 -8.91 -12.51 -6.00
N ASP A 60 -8.04 -12.19 -5.04
CA ASP A 60 -7.81 -10.83 -4.60
C ASP A 60 -6.80 -10.12 -5.50
N THR A 61 -6.96 -8.82 -5.63
CA THR A 61 -5.96 -7.98 -6.29
C THR A 61 -5.92 -6.60 -5.65
N THR A 62 -4.81 -5.92 -5.81
CA THR A 62 -4.62 -4.55 -5.37
C THR A 62 -3.97 -3.79 -6.51
N PHE A 63 -4.59 -2.68 -6.89
CA PHE A 63 -4.07 -1.79 -7.91
C PHE A 63 -3.61 -0.50 -7.28
N GLU A 64 -2.47 -0.06 -7.76
CA GLU A 64 -1.79 1.07 -7.22
C GLU A 64 -1.36 2.03 -8.36
N SER A 65 -1.98 3.23 -8.48
CA SER A 65 -1.59 4.27 -9.46
C SER A 65 -1.36 5.69 -8.88
N GLY A 66 -0.25 6.36 -9.26
CA GLY A 66 0.10 7.74 -8.88
C GLY A 66 1.12 7.88 -7.75
N THR A 67 1.19 9.08 -7.14
CA THR A 67 2.14 9.44 -6.06
C THR A 67 1.43 9.86 -4.77
N ARG A 68 2.12 9.70 -3.64
CA ARG A 68 1.64 10.07 -2.30
C ARG A 68 1.60 11.60 -2.12
N GLU A 69 2.53 12.30 -2.74
CA GLU A 69 2.75 13.72 -2.57
C GLU A 69 2.63 14.47 -3.90
N LEU A 70 2.02 15.65 -3.87
CA LEU A 70 1.93 16.49 -5.05
C LEU A 70 3.34 17.03 -5.38
N SER A 71 3.73 16.95 -6.64
CA SER A 71 5.04 17.40 -7.15
C SER A 71 6.25 16.57 -6.69
N HIS A 72 6.05 15.50 -5.93
CA HIS A 72 7.10 14.58 -5.52
C HIS A 72 6.79 13.16 -5.97
N ASP A 73 7.80 12.48 -6.51
CA ASP A 73 7.69 11.08 -6.96
C ASP A 73 7.86 10.12 -5.78
N VAL A 74 6.98 10.27 -4.79
CA VAL A 74 6.89 9.36 -3.65
C VAL A 74 5.85 8.30 -3.98
N PRO A 75 6.23 7.02 -4.12
CA PRO A 75 5.26 5.96 -4.37
C PRO A 75 4.23 5.92 -3.25
N ARG A 76 2.95 5.81 -3.62
CA ARG A 76 1.90 5.50 -2.63
C ARG A 76 1.63 4.01 -2.59
N THR A 77 1.24 3.56 -1.41
CA THR A 77 0.99 2.16 -1.08
C THR A 77 -0.32 2.01 -0.32
N THR A 78 -0.81 0.77 -0.19
CA THR A 78 -1.93 0.42 0.71
C THR A 78 -1.68 0.69 2.19
N ALA A 79 -0.45 0.94 2.63
CA ALA A 79 -0.14 1.33 4.01
C ALA A 79 -0.38 2.83 4.27
N ASP A 80 -0.60 3.63 3.21
CA ASP A 80 -0.90 5.05 3.36
C ASP A 80 -2.32 5.29 3.89
N HIS A 81 -2.49 6.40 4.60
CA HIS A 81 -3.77 6.78 5.18
C HIS A 81 -4.57 7.66 4.21
N TYR A 82 -5.77 7.20 3.85
CA TYR A 82 -6.72 7.96 3.02
C TYR A 82 -7.90 8.43 3.87
N ARG A 83 -8.30 9.69 3.68
CA ARG A 83 -9.54 10.20 4.28
C ARG A 83 -10.72 9.79 3.40
N ILE A 84 -11.57 8.91 3.91
CA ILE A 84 -12.69 8.33 3.16
C ILE A 84 -14.00 9.15 3.25
N GLY A 85 -13.98 10.29 3.95
CA GLY A 85 -15.11 11.23 4.00
C GLY A 85 -16.41 10.58 4.46
N SER A 86 -17.50 10.79 3.71
CA SER A 86 -18.85 10.30 4.06
C SER A 86 -18.95 8.77 4.21
N LEU A 87 -17.96 8.00 3.72
CA LEU A 87 -17.93 6.55 3.90
C LEU A 87 -17.72 6.13 5.36
N THR A 88 -17.31 7.03 6.25
CA THR A 88 -17.24 6.74 7.70
C THR A 88 -18.60 6.60 8.38
N LYS A 89 -19.71 6.87 7.67
CA LYS A 89 -21.07 6.69 8.19
C LYS A 89 -21.60 5.27 8.06
N THR A 90 -20.88 4.43 7.32
CA THR A 90 -21.21 3.03 7.06
C THR A 90 -20.91 2.18 8.28
#